data_AF-A0A158CFK6-F1
#
_entry.id   AF-A0A158CFK6-F1
#
_cell.length_a   1.000
_cell.length_b   1.000
_cell.length_c   1.000
_cell.angle_alpha   90.00
_cell.angle_beta   90.00
_cell.angle_gamma   90.00
#
_symmetry.space_group_name_H-M   'P 1'
#
loop_
_entity.id
_entity.type
_entity.pdbx_description
1 polymer ?
#
loop_
_entity_poly.entity_id
_entity_poly.type
_entity_poly.pdbx_seq_one_letter_code
_entity_poly.pdbx_strand_id
1 'polypeptide(L)'
;MRSVDYVCASSSRKIDGTLDDKTAWFEFRQVAYLFGMNAQQATKFLRQADTTGDIDATKDVRSSDHGVCLLSHRAVVAVGYQVNYGRATAFRRWCASGLSVQFC
;
A
#
# COMPACT_ATOMS: atom_id res chain seq x y z
N MET A 1 -14.14 11.05 -0.99
CA MET A 1 -13.41 9.79 -1.26
C MET A 1 -13.34 9.59 -2.77
N ARG A 2 -12.14 9.43 -3.31
CA ARG A 2 -11.91 9.24 -4.76
C ARG A 2 -11.31 7.85 -4.99
N SER A 3 -11.83 7.09 -5.94
CA SER A 3 -11.23 5.80 -6.31
C SER A 3 -9.90 6.02 -7.02
N VAL A 4 -8.92 5.17 -6.70
CA VAL A 4 -7.58 5.16 -7.33
C VAL A 4 -7.24 3.73 -7.72
N ASP A 5 -6.53 3.57 -8.83
CA ASP A 5 -6.06 2.27 -9.28
C ASP A 5 -4.60 2.31 -9.72
N TYR A 6 -3.88 1.25 -9.40
CA TYR A 6 -2.47 1.08 -9.75
C TYR A 6 -2.28 -0.21 -10.53
N VAL A 7 -1.60 -0.11 -11.67
CA VAL A 7 -1.19 -1.25 -12.50
C VAL A 7 0.34 -1.34 -12.48
N CYS A 8 0.85 -2.47 -11.99
CA CYS A 8 2.28 -2.71 -11.99
C CYS A 8 2.75 -3.10 -13.39
N ALA A 9 3.50 -2.22 -14.06
CA ALA A 9 4.01 -2.46 -15.42
C ALA A 9 4.82 -3.77 -15.57
N SER A 10 5.55 -4.18 -14.52
CA SER A 10 6.40 -5.38 -14.56
C SER A 10 5.65 -6.71 -14.46
N SER A 11 4.45 -6.72 -13.86
CA SER A 11 3.71 -7.95 -13.54
C SER A 11 2.27 -7.94 -14.02
N SER A 12 1.83 -6.83 -14.63
CA SER A 12 0.45 -6.54 -15.00
C SER A 12 -0.58 -6.69 -13.86
N ARG A 13 -0.12 -6.76 -12.61
CA ARG A 13 -0.99 -6.87 -11.43
C ARG A 13 -1.63 -5.52 -11.16
N LYS A 14 -2.95 -5.52 -10.99
CA LYS A 14 -3.74 -4.35 -10.64
C LYS A 14 -4.18 -4.41 -9.18
N ILE A 15 -4.16 -3.26 -8.51
CA ILE A 15 -4.84 -3.05 -7.24
C ILE A 15 -5.70 -1.79 -7.32
N ASP A 16 -6.82 -1.82 -6.61
CA ASP A 16 -7.73 -0.70 -6.49
C ASP A 16 -7.68 -0.18 -5.05
N GLY A 17 -7.93 1.10 -4.87
CA GLY A 17 -7.87 1.74 -3.57
C GLY A 17 -8.76 2.95 -3.50
N THR A 18 -8.84 3.53 -2.31
CA THR A 18 -9.60 4.76 -2.08
C THR A 18 -8.67 5.84 -1.54
N LEU A 19 -8.69 6.99 -2.19
CA LEU A 19 -8.04 8.21 -1.71
C LEU A 19 -8.98 8.94 -0.76
N ASP A 20 -8.49 9.10 0.46
CA ASP A 20 -9.13 9.80 1.56
C ASP A 20 -8.21 10.95 1.99
N ASP A 21 -8.62 12.18 1.71
CA ASP A 21 -7.79 13.39 1.74
C ASP A 21 -6.47 13.21 0.97
N LYS A 22 -5.35 13.00 1.66
CA LYS A 22 -4.00 12.80 1.10
C LYS A 22 -3.49 11.38 1.23
N THR A 23 -4.28 10.47 1.77
CA THR A 23 -3.87 9.09 2.03
C THR A 23 -4.67 8.14 1.15
N ALA A 24 -3.98 7.48 0.21
CA ALA A 24 -4.55 6.35 -0.48
C ALA A 24 -4.53 5.10 0.41
N TRP A 25 -5.64 4.38 0.44
CA TRP A 25 -5.88 3.17 1.21
C TRP A 25 -6.15 1.99 0.29
N PHE A 26 -5.53 0.86 0.60
CA PHE A 26 -5.60 -0.37 -0.19
C PHE A 26 -5.91 -1.56 0.70
N GLU A 27 -6.65 -2.54 0.19
CA GLU A 27 -6.91 -3.74 0.97
C GLU A 27 -5.64 -4.58 1.15
N PHE A 28 -5.47 -5.12 2.35
CA PHE A 28 -4.33 -5.97 2.68
C PHE A 28 -4.15 -7.15 1.70
N ARG A 29 -5.25 -7.75 1.25
CA ARG A 29 -5.24 -8.86 0.27
C ARG A 29 -4.73 -8.42 -1.09
N GLN A 30 -5.11 -7.23 -1.54
CA GLN A 30 -4.62 -6.66 -2.80
C GLN A 30 -3.14 -6.32 -2.71
N VAL A 31 -2.67 -5.82 -1.56
CA VAL A 31 -1.24 -5.56 -1.33
C VAL A 31 -0.43 -6.86 -1.35
N ALA A 32 -0.91 -7.92 -0.69
CA ALA A 32 -0.30 -9.24 -0.76
C ALA A 32 -0.23 -9.73 -2.22
N TYR A 33 -1.32 -9.58 -2.97
CA TYR A 33 -1.35 -9.89 -4.40
C TYR A 33 -0.37 -9.04 -5.20
N LEU A 34 -0.28 -7.73 -4.97
CA LEU A 34 0.64 -6.84 -5.69
C LEU A 34 2.09 -7.32 -5.56
N PHE A 35 2.52 -7.69 -4.36
CA PHE A 35 3.89 -8.13 -4.11
C PHE A 35 4.13 -9.63 -4.30
N GLY A 36 3.10 -10.41 -4.60
CA GLY A 36 3.22 -11.86 -4.77
C GLY A 36 3.45 -12.60 -3.45
N MET A 37 2.94 -12.05 -2.35
CA MET A 37 3.00 -12.64 -1.02
C MET A 37 1.75 -13.46 -0.71
N ASN A 38 1.90 -14.46 0.14
CA ASN A 38 0.76 -15.04 0.85
C ASN A 38 0.39 -14.21 2.11
N ALA A 39 -0.76 -14.47 2.70
CA ALA A 39 -1.27 -13.70 3.85
C ALA A 39 -0.35 -13.77 5.09
N GLN A 40 0.32 -14.90 5.32
CA GLN A 40 1.24 -15.05 6.46
C GLN A 40 2.50 -14.20 6.26
N GLN A 41 3.09 -14.22 5.06
CA GLN A 41 4.23 -13.40 4.70
C GLN A 41 3.89 -11.91 4.81
N ALA A 42 2.76 -11.49 4.23
CA ALA A 42 2.32 -10.11 4.31
C ALA A 42 2.13 -9.64 5.78
N THR A 43 1.60 -10.51 6.64
CA THR A 43 1.41 -10.20 8.07
C THR A 43 2.77 -10.07 8.79
N LYS A 44 3.71 -10.96 8.48
CA LYS A 44 5.07 -10.92 9.00
C LYS A 44 5.77 -9.61 8.63
N PHE A 45 5.72 -9.22 7.36
CA PHE A 45 6.37 -8.00 6.88
C PHE A 45 5.69 -6.73 7.42
N LEU A 46 4.37 -6.74 7.57
CA LEU A 46 3.66 -5.63 8.21
C LEU A 46 4.10 -5.43 9.66
N ARG A 47 4.17 -6.52 10.45
CA ARG A 47 4.67 -6.46 11.84
C ARG A 47 6.13 -6.01 11.91
N GLN A 48 6.95 -6.46 10.96
CA GLN A 48 8.35 -6.05 10.89
C GLN A 48 8.49 -4.56 10.56
N ALA A 49 7.70 -4.03 9.61
CA ALA A 49 7.67 -2.61 9.28
C ALA A 49 7.24 -1.75 10.48
N ASP A 50 6.27 -2.22 11.28
CA ASP A 50 5.83 -1.55 12.50
C ASP A 50 6.92 -1.58 13.59
N THR A 51 7.55 -2.75 13.79
CA THR A 51 8.64 -2.93 14.77
C THR A 51 9.87 -2.07 14.44
N THR A 52 10.16 -1.85 13.16
CA THR A 52 11.29 -1.05 12.68
C THR A 52 10.98 0.45 12.64
N GLY A 53 9.72 0.84 12.83
CA GLY A 53 9.27 2.23 12.75
C GLY A 53 9.13 2.75 11.32
N ASP A 54 9.15 1.88 10.31
CA ASP A 54 8.88 2.24 8.92
C ASP A 54 7.41 2.63 8.70
N ILE A 55 6.52 2.13 9.57
CA ILE A 55 5.09 2.49 9.62
C ILE A 55 4.67 2.72 11.06
N ASP A 56 3.58 3.45 11.24
CA ASP A 56 2.87 3.55 12.51
C ASP A 56 1.52 2.85 12.37
N ALA A 57 1.35 1.67 12.98
CA ALA A 57 0.11 0.90 12.84
C ALA A 57 -1.16 1.68 13.20
N THR A 58 -1.08 2.69 14.08
CA THR A 58 -2.24 3.52 14.44
C THR A 58 -2.66 4.51 13.35
N LYS A 59 -1.75 4.85 12.44
CA LYS A 59 -1.97 5.81 11.35
C LYS A 59 -2.00 5.16 9.96
N ASP A 60 -1.29 4.06 9.79
CA ASP A 60 -1.04 3.42 8.50
C ASP A 60 -1.85 2.14 8.29
N VAL A 61 -2.51 1.64 9.34
CA VAL A 61 -3.40 0.48 9.29
C VAL A 61 -4.76 0.86 9.86
N ARG A 62 -5.84 0.54 9.15
CA ARG A 62 -7.20 0.70 9.66
C ARG A 62 -8.11 -0.44 9.21
N SER A 63 -9.16 -0.70 9.96
CA SER A 63 -10.24 -1.60 9.54
C SER A 63 -11.32 -0.81 8.82
N SER A 64 -11.84 -1.35 7.72
CA SER A 64 -13.09 -0.85 7.13
C SER A 64 -14.30 -1.25 7.97
N ASP A 65 -15.44 -0.61 7.73
CA ASP A 65 -16.72 -0.91 8.38
C ASP A 65 -17.18 -2.37 8.18
N HIS A 66 -16.64 -3.03 7.15
CA HIS A 66 -16.90 -4.45 6.83
C HIS A 66 -15.82 -5.40 7.39
N GLY A 67 -14.94 -4.93 8.28
CA GLY A 67 -13.87 -5.73 8.88
C GLY A 67 -12.69 -6.04 7.95
N VAL A 68 -12.55 -5.30 6.84
CA VAL A 68 -11.43 -5.47 5.90
C VAL A 68 -10.24 -4.64 6.37
N CYS A 69 -9.07 -5.27 6.50
CA CYS A 69 -7.83 -4.57 6.83
C CYS A 69 -7.35 -3.73 5.64
N LEU A 70 -7.20 -2.42 5.86
CA LEU A 70 -6.72 -1.44 4.91
C LEU A 70 -5.33 -0.94 5.32
N LEU A 71 -4.45 -0.84 4.33
CA LEU A 71 -3.11 -0.28 4.46
C LEU A 71 -3.03 1.06 3.75
N SER A 72 -2.41 2.05 4.40
CA SER A 72 -2.05 3.30 3.76
C SER A 72 -1.01 3.05 2.68
N HIS A 73 -0.95 3.93 1.67
CA HIS A 73 0.08 3.87 0.64
C HIS A 73 1.51 3.87 1.21
N ARG A 74 1.73 4.49 2.37
CA ARG A 74 3.01 4.44 3.10
C ARG A 74 3.30 3.02 3.59
N ALA A 75 2.33 2.36 4.22
CA ALA A 75 2.47 0.96 4.60
C ALA A 75 2.67 0.02 3.42
N VAL A 76 2.01 0.27 2.29
CA VAL A 76 2.23 -0.51 1.06
C VAL A 76 3.69 -0.38 0.59
N VAL A 77 4.26 0.83 0.63
CA VAL A 77 5.66 1.07 0.25
C VAL A 77 6.62 0.39 1.23
N ALA A 78 6.41 0.55 2.54
CA ALA A 78 7.25 -0.05 3.57
C ALA A 78 7.28 -1.58 3.49
N VAL A 79 6.11 -2.22 3.46
CA VAL A 79 5.99 -3.67 3.25
C VAL A 79 6.62 -4.08 1.92
N GLY A 80 6.40 -3.30 0.87
CA GLY A 80 6.98 -3.55 -0.44
C GLY A 80 8.51 -3.57 -0.43
N TYR A 81 9.16 -2.67 0.31
CA TYR A 81 10.63 -2.62 0.37
C TYR A 81 11.25 -3.86 1.02
N GLN A 82 10.53 -4.52 1.94
CA GLN A 82 10.95 -5.78 2.57
C GLN A 82 10.86 -6.99 1.60
N VAL A 83 10.13 -6.86 0.49
CA VAL A 83 9.81 -7.97 -0.43
C VAL A 83 10.47 -7.78 -1.79
N ASN A 84 10.23 -6.63 -2.41
CA ASN A 84 10.73 -6.32 -3.75
C ASN A 84 10.91 -4.81 -3.91
N TYR A 85 12.16 -4.37 -3.76
CA TYR A 85 12.54 -2.96 -3.82
C TYR A 85 12.12 -2.26 -5.13
N GLY A 86 12.24 -2.96 -6.27
CA GLY A 86 11.87 -2.42 -7.57
C GLY A 86 10.36 -2.14 -7.67
N ARG A 87 9.52 -3.09 -7.25
CA ARG A 87 8.06 -2.95 -7.26
C ARG A 87 7.59 -1.88 -6.26
N ALA A 88 8.21 -1.81 -5.09
CA ALA A 88 7.93 -0.78 -4.09
C ALA A 88 8.27 0.63 -4.59
N THR A 89 9.42 0.77 -5.26
CA THR A 89 9.84 2.04 -5.87
C THR A 89 8.91 2.46 -7.00
N ALA A 90 8.48 1.53 -7.85
CA ALA A 90 7.49 1.82 -8.90
C ALA A 90 6.16 2.29 -8.31
N PHE A 91 5.66 1.61 -7.29
CA PHE A 91 4.43 2.02 -6.58
C PHE A 91 4.58 3.40 -5.93
N ARG A 92 5.70 3.66 -5.24
CA ARG A 92 5.99 4.98 -4.65
C ARG A 92 6.01 6.10 -5.69
N ARG A 93 6.60 5.86 -6.87
CA ARG A 93 6.61 6.83 -7.97
C ARG A 93 5.20 7.11 -8.47
N TRP A 94 4.38 6.06 -8.62
CA TRP A 94 2.98 6.23 -8.96
C TRP A 94 2.21 7.03 -7.90
N CYS A 95 2.44 6.79 -6.61
CA CYS A 95 1.88 7.62 -5.55
C CYS A 95 2.29 9.09 -5.73
N ALA A 96 3.57 9.36 -6.00
CA ALA A 96 4.05 10.72 -6.21
C ALA A 96 3.48 11.40 -7.47
N SER A 97 3.15 10.65 -8.52
CA SER A 97 2.59 11.20 -9.78
C SER A 97 1.06 11.26 -9.80
N GLY A 98 0.39 10.36 -9.09
CA GLY A 98 -1.07 10.23 -9.04
C GLY A 98 -1.72 10.89 -7.82
N LEU A 99 -0.96 11.07 -6.72
CA LEU A 99 -1.36 11.82 -5.52
C LEU A 99 -0.75 13.20 -5.45
N SER A 100 0.07 13.63 -6.43
CA SER A 100 0.48 15.02 -6.56
C SER A 100 -0.76 15.85 -6.88
N VAL A 101 -1.42 16.26 -5.80
CA VAL A 101 -2.21 17.47 -5.71
C VAL A 101 -1.43 18.53 -6.46
N GLN A 102 -2.06 19.03 -7.53
CA GLN A 102 -1.61 20.18 -8.28
C GLN A 102 -1.50 21.33 -7.27
N PHE A 103 -0.29 21.61 -6.77
CA PHE A 103 -0.01 22.90 -6.17
C PHE A 103 0.14 23.87 -7.33
N CYS A 104 -0.96 24.53 -7.68
CA CYS A 104 -1.05 25.86 -8.27
C CYS A 104 -2.51 26.33 -8.10
#